data_AF-A0AAD0B4K9-F1
#
_entry.id   AF-A0AAD0B4K9-F1
#
_cell.length_a   1.000
_cell.length_b   1.000
_cell.length_c   1.000
_cell.angle_alpha   90.00
_cell.angle_beta   90.00
_cell.angle_gamma   90.00
#
_symmetry.space_group_name_H-M   'P 1'
#
loop_
_entity.id
_entity.type
_entity.pdbx_description
1 polymer ?
#
loop_
_entity_poly.entity_id
_entity_poly.type
_entity_poly.pdbx_seq_one_letter_code
_entity_poly.pdbx_strand_id
1 'polypeptide(L)'
;MSFLKNLLGGHHGRGNHGGGKHHGSGHGSDRHDRHGRFEQQQSCDSNDRVIEDGRVIAQAPIKDLQTCRHCRTANAPSARFCLNCGTPLSSGCTACGSSLTAGAKFCSQCGQATH
;
A
#
# COMPACT_ATOMS: atom_id res chain seq x y z
N MET A 1 30.80 13.55 39.06
CA MET A 1 29.86 12.62 39.73
C MET A 1 29.67 11.39 38.85
N SER A 2 30.64 10.47 38.91
CA SER A 2 30.61 9.20 38.17
C SER A 2 30.15 8.12 39.14
N PHE A 3 28.85 7.85 39.20
CA PHE A 3 28.28 7.08 40.32
C PHE A 3 27.17 6.09 39.96
N LEU A 4 27.20 5.47 38.78
CA LEU A 4 26.63 4.12 38.53
C LEU A 4 26.66 3.84 37.02
N LYS A 5 27.63 3.06 36.55
CA LYS A 5 27.45 2.29 35.31
C LYS A 5 27.31 0.84 35.73
N ASN A 6 26.06 0.40 35.78
CA ASN A 6 25.66 -0.96 36.11
C ASN A 6 26.31 -1.98 35.16
N LEU A 7 26.80 -3.04 35.80
CA LEU A 7 27.17 -4.32 35.22
C LEU A 7 25.92 -5.00 34.62
N LEU A 8 25.61 -4.75 33.34
CA LEU A 8 24.63 -5.59 32.63
C LEU A 8 25.34 -6.88 32.20
N GLY A 9 25.09 -7.91 32.99
CA GLY A 9 25.50 -9.28 32.76
C GLY A 9 25.04 -9.78 31.40
N GLY A 10 26.01 -10.23 30.60
CA GLY A 10 25.80 -10.94 29.36
C GLY A 10 25.63 -12.43 29.61
N HIS A 11 24.37 -12.89 29.59
CA HIS A 11 24.00 -14.26 29.26
C HIS A 11 22.93 -14.10 28.16
N HIS A 12 23.03 -14.71 26.98
CA HIS A 12 22.97 -16.15 26.76
C HIS A 12 23.73 -16.57 25.49
N GLY A 13 24.59 -17.57 25.63
CA GLY A 13 25.07 -18.37 24.51
C GLY A 13 24.34 -19.70 24.44
N ARG A 14 24.20 -20.20 23.20
CA ARG A 14 23.81 -21.55 22.74
C ARG A 14 22.31 -21.81 22.50
N GLY A 15 21.96 -21.85 21.21
CA GLY A 15 20.79 -22.55 20.68
C GLY A 15 21.07 -23.04 19.26
N ASN A 16 21.02 -24.35 19.06
CA ASN A 16 21.22 -25.06 17.80
C ASN A 16 19.89 -25.06 17.01
N HIS A 17 19.89 -24.67 15.73
CA HIS A 17 18.71 -24.81 14.87
C HIS A 17 18.71 -26.21 14.23
N GLY A 18 17.84 -27.10 14.73
CA GLY A 18 17.67 -28.43 14.17
C GLY A 18 16.23 -28.95 14.32
N GLY A 19 15.66 -29.40 13.19
CA GLY A 19 14.37 -30.10 13.11
C GLY A 19 13.18 -29.13 13.04
N GLY A 20 12.24 -29.21 12.12
CA GLY A 20 11.70 -30.40 11.46
C GLY A 20 10.18 -30.41 11.69
N LYS A 21 9.45 -29.92 10.69
CA LYS A 21 8.11 -30.31 10.20
C LYS A 21 7.00 -30.74 11.20
N HIS A 22 5.79 -30.24 10.87
CA HIS A 22 4.44 -30.78 11.11
C HIS A 22 3.69 -30.33 12.38
N HIS A 23 2.68 -29.46 12.20
CA HIS A 23 1.48 -29.44 13.05
C HIS A 23 0.31 -30.01 12.25
N GLY A 24 0.18 -31.34 12.29
CA GLY A 24 -1.11 -32.00 12.11
C GLY A 24 -1.67 -32.27 13.49
N SER A 25 -2.60 -31.45 13.96
CA SER A 25 -3.37 -31.70 15.17
C SER A 25 -4.80 -31.27 14.90
N GLY A 26 -5.59 -32.26 14.48
CA GLY A 26 -7.01 -32.13 14.22
C GLY A 26 -7.75 -31.74 15.49
N HIS A 27 -8.64 -30.76 15.36
CA HIS A 27 -9.58 -30.39 16.40
C HIS A 27 -10.86 -31.22 16.24
N GLY A 28 -11.20 -31.97 17.30
CA GLY A 28 -12.56 -32.35 17.73
C GLY A 28 -13.50 -32.96 16.69
N SER A 29 -13.66 -34.28 16.73
CA SER A 29 -14.84 -34.96 16.18
C SER A 29 -15.95 -35.02 17.22
N ASP A 30 -16.69 -33.93 17.38
CA ASP A 30 -17.98 -33.91 18.07
C ASP A 30 -19.05 -33.50 17.05
N ARG A 31 -19.75 -34.50 16.50
CA ARG A 31 -20.83 -34.36 15.52
C ARG A 31 -22.11 -34.98 16.05
N HIS A 32 -23.02 -34.19 16.62
CA HIS A 32 -24.45 -34.52 16.82
C HIS A 32 -25.17 -33.16 17.04
N ASP A 33 -26.30 -32.73 16.44
CA ASP A 33 -27.18 -33.24 15.41
C ASP A 33 -27.93 -32.06 14.74
N ARG A 34 -28.20 -32.25 13.45
CA ARG A 34 -29.05 -31.56 12.47
C ARG A 34 -30.27 -30.78 13.00
N HIS A 35 -30.38 -29.47 12.65
CA HIS A 35 -31.60 -28.82 12.10
C HIS A 35 -31.23 -27.48 11.41
N GLY A 36 -31.52 -27.34 10.10
CA GLY A 36 -31.37 -26.06 9.39
C GLY A 36 -30.84 -26.12 7.95
N ARG A 37 -31.28 -27.09 7.15
CA ARG A 37 -31.10 -27.06 5.69
C ARG A 37 -32.21 -26.21 5.08
N PHE A 38 -31.97 -24.91 4.88
CA PHE A 38 -32.68 -24.15 3.84
C PHE A 38 -31.70 -23.16 3.17
N GLU A 39 -31.22 -23.58 2.02
CA GLU A 39 -30.84 -22.78 0.84
C GLU A 39 -30.23 -21.37 1.02
N GLN A 40 -28.91 -21.29 1.17
CA GLN A 40 -28.15 -20.36 0.32
C GLN A 40 -26.68 -20.77 0.20
N GLN A 41 -26.46 -21.86 -0.53
CA GLN A 41 -25.20 -22.03 -1.24
C GLN A 41 -25.14 -20.96 -2.34
N GLN A 42 -24.43 -19.87 -2.08
CA GLN A 42 -23.93 -18.87 -3.03
C GLN A 42 -22.94 -18.01 -2.19
N SER A 43 -21.63 -18.11 -2.30
CA SER A 43 -20.89 -18.40 -3.50
C SER A 43 -19.42 -18.63 -3.19
N CYS A 44 -18.81 -19.55 -3.93
CA CYS A 44 -17.37 -19.60 -4.17
C CYS A 44 -16.94 -18.49 -5.16
N ASP A 45 -17.45 -17.27 -4.99
CA ASP A 45 -17.03 -16.13 -5.80
C ASP A 45 -15.86 -15.43 -5.13
N SER A 46 -14.70 -15.83 -5.62
CA SER A 46 -13.48 -15.05 -5.74
C SER A 46 -13.78 -13.55 -5.88
N ASN A 47 -13.63 -12.78 -4.80
CA ASN A 47 -13.22 -11.38 -4.84
C ASN A 47 -12.85 -10.94 -3.42
N ASP A 48 -11.54 -10.85 -3.19
CA ASP A 48 -10.92 -10.26 -2.01
C ASP A 48 -11.36 -8.79 -1.90
N ARG A 49 -12.42 -8.54 -1.14
CA ARG A 49 -12.82 -7.18 -0.77
C ARG A 49 -12.04 -6.80 0.48
N VAL A 50 -10.93 -6.08 0.28
CA VAL A 50 -10.24 -5.39 1.37
C VAL A 50 -11.17 -4.32 1.92
N ILE A 51 -11.82 -4.61 3.05
CA ILE A 51 -12.61 -3.64 3.81
C ILE A 51 -11.71 -3.10 4.92
N GLU A 52 -11.17 -1.90 4.74
CA GLU A 52 -10.73 -1.05 5.85
C GLU A 52 -11.80 0.03 6.09
N ASP A 53 -12.28 0.12 7.34
CA ASP A 53 -13.20 1.15 7.83
C ASP A 53 -14.54 1.32 7.05
N GLY A 54 -15.03 0.26 6.41
CA GLY A 54 -16.37 0.25 5.80
C GLY A 54 -16.52 1.11 4.52
N ARG A 55 -15.42 1.60 3.93
CA ARG A 55 -15.46 2.34 2.66
C ARG A 55 -14.96 1.46 1.51
N VAL A 56 -15.81 1.24 0.51
CA VAL A 56 -15.40 0.61 -0.76
C VAL A 56 -14.46 1.57 -1.48
N ILE A 57 -13.15 1.28 -1.47
CA ILE A 57 -12.19 2.00 -2.30
C ILE A 57 -12.39 1.49 -3.73
N ALA A 58 -13.21 2.20 -4.51
CA ALA A 58 -13.35 1.93 -5.94
C ALA A 58 -11.97 2.08 -6.59
N GLN A 59 -11.40 0.97 -7.05
CA GLN A 59 -10.18 0.98 -7.84
C GLN A 59 -10.47 1.74 -9.13
N ALA A 60 -9.87 2.92 -9.28
CA ALA A 60 -9.95 3.67 -10.52
C ALA A 60 -9.47 2.76 -11.67
N PRO A 61 -10.25 2.60 -12.75
CA PRO A 61 -9.90 1.66 -13.79
C PRO A 61 -8.61 2.10 -14.49
N ILE A 62 -7.69 1.16 -14.67
CA ILE A 62 -6.32 1.31 -15.20
C ILE A 62 -6.25 1.88 -16.64
N LYS A 63 -7.41 2.17 -17.25
CA LYS A 63 -7.56 2.64 -18.63
C LYS A 63 -7.09 4.07 -18.88
N ASP A 64 -6.80 4.84 -17.84
CA ASP A 64 -6.36 6.23 -17.94
C ASP A 64 -4.88 6.45 -17.52
N LEU A 65 -4.04 5.41 -17.60
CA LEU A 65 -2.60 5.58 -17.35
C LEU A 65 -1.96 6.51 -18.40
N GLN A 66 -1.15 7.46 -17.93
CA GLN A 66 -0.34 8.34 -18.78
C GLN A 66 1.11 7.89 -18.79
N THR A 67 1.69 7.81 -19.99
CA THR A 67 3.08 7.37 -20.17
C THR A 67 4.03 8.56 -20.09
N CYS A 68 5.06 8.45 -19.25
CA CYS A 68 6.11 9.46 -19.17
C CYS A 68 6.88 9.56 -20.49
N ARG A 69 6.98 10.77 -21.06
CA ARG A 69 7.68 11.01 -22.34
C ARG A 69 9.19 10.84 -22.24
N HIS A 70 9.75 10.91 -21.03
CA HIS A 70 11.19 10.78 -20.79
C HIS A 70 11.63 9.34 -20.56
N CYS A 71 11.01 8.61 -19.62
CA CYS A 71 11.43 7.26 -19.23
C CYS A 71 10.42 6.14 -19.56
N ARG A 72 9.27 6.48 -20.17
CA ARG A 72 8.19 5.55 -20.55
C ARG A 72 7.48 4.82 -19.41
N THR A 73 7.72 5.19 -18.16
CA THR A 73 6.95 4.66 -17.02
C THR A 73 5.47 5.03 -17.15
N ALA A 74 4.59 4.07 -16.88
CA ALA A 74 3.15 4.31 -16.76
C ALA A 74 2.84 4.97 -15.41
N ASN A 75 2.09 6.06 -15.42
CA ASN A 75 1.74 6.84 -14.23
C ASN A 75 0.23 7.01 -14.14
N ALA A 76 -0.27 7.22 -12.93
CA ALA A 76 -1.69 7.54 -12.72
C ALA A 76 -2.09 8.82 -13.51
N PRO A 77 -3.33 8.93 -13.98
CA PRO A 77 -3.81 10.12 -14.70
C PRO A 77 -3.70 11.40 -13.86
N SER A 78 -3.81 11.28 -12.53
CA SER A 78 -3.67 12.40 -11.58
C SER A 78 -2.23 12.68 -11.16
N ALA A 79 -1.24 11.89 -11.61
CA ALA A 79 0.16 12.07 -11.25
C ALA A 79 0.70 13.38 -11.84
N ARG A 80 1.31 14.21 -10.97
CA ARG A 80 1.91 15.50 -11.33
C ARG A 80 3.34 15.33 -11.86
N PHE A 81 4.05 14.37 -11.30
CA PHE A 81 5.42 13.99 -11.67
C PHE A 81 5.49 12.49 -11.94
N CYS A 82 6.46 12.10 -12.76
CA CYS A 82 6.74 10.70 -13.01
C CYS A 82 7.26 10.02 -11.73
N LEU A 83 6.64 8.91 -11.33
CA LEU A 83 7.02 8.15 -10.14
C LEU A 83 8.43 7.55 -10.22
N ASN A 84 8.94 7.36 -11.44
CA ASN A 84 10.27 6.79 -11.67
C ASN A 84 11.38 7.85 -11.85
N CYS A 85 11.15 8.91 -12.63
CA CYS A 85 12.20 9.87 -12.99
C CYS A 85 11.94 11.32 -12.54
N GLY A 86 10.81 11.61 -11.90
CA GLY A 86 10.49 12.95 -11.40
C GLY A 86 10.12 13.98 -12.47
N THR A 87 10.18 13.65 -13.76
CA THR A 87 9.78 14.58 -14.83
C THR A 87 8.31 14.98 -14.68
N PRO A 88 7.97 16.28 -14.75
CA PRO A 88 6.57 16.72 -14.70
C PRO A 88 5.79 16.14 -15.88
N LEU A 89 4.60 15.59 -15.59
CA LEU A 89 3.75 14.93 -16.59
C LEU A 89 2.70 15.87 -17.20
N SER A 90 2.39 16.95 -16.49
CA SER A 90 1.47 18.00 -16.93
C SER A 90 2.24 19.27 -17.33
N SER A 91 1.65 20.07 -18.22
CA SER A 91 2.13 21.42 -18.61
C SER A 91 1.89 22.48 -17.52
N GLY A 92 1.92 22.05 -16.26
CA GLY A 92 1.73 22.90 -15.08
C GLY A 92 3.05 23.48 -14.56
N CYS A 93 3.02 23.92 -13.31
CA CYS A 93 4.20 24.42 -12.59
C CYS A 93 5.31 23.37 -12.63
N THR A 94 6.50 23.72 -13.11
CA THR A 94 7.65 22.81 -13.17
C THR A 94 8.14 22.41 -11.77
N ALA A 95 7.97 23.29 -10.78
CA ALA A 95 8.43 23.06 -9.42
C ALA A 95 7.52 22.12 -8.60
N CYS A 96 6.20 22.20 -8.77
CA CYS A 96 5.25 21.39 -7.98
C CYS A 96 4.24 20.58 -8.79
N GLY A 97 4.20 20.75 -10.11
CA GLY A 97 3.33 20.05 -11.05
C GLY A 97 1.85 20.45 -11.00
N SER A 98 1.50 21.58 -10.36
CA SER A 98 0.11 22.08 -10.34
C SER A 98 -0.28 22.68 -11.67
N SER A 99 -1.54 22.53 -12.05
CA SER A 99 -2.10 23.30 -13.16
C SER A 99 -1.92 24.80 -12.90
N LEU A 100 -1.43 25.50 -13.91
CA LEU A 100 -1.27 26.96 -13.88
C LEU A 100 -2.42 27.62 -14.61
N THR A 101 -2.93 28.71 -14.05
CA THR A 101 -3.85 29.60 -14.77
C THR A 101 -3.10 30.24 -15.95
N ALA A 102 -3.77 30.42 -17.08
CA ALA A 102 -3.20 31.10 -18.24
C ALA A 102 -2.62 32.47 -17.84
N GLY A 103 -1.37 32.73 -18.18
CA GLY A 103 -0.68 33.99 -17.86
C GLY A 103 -0.24 34.16 -16.40
N ALA A 104 -0.40 33.15 -15.53
CA ALA A 104 0.11 33.23 -14.15
C ALA A 104 1.64 33.40 -14.16
N LYS A 105 2.16 34.37 -13.41
CA LYS A 105 3.61 34.61 -13.21
C LYS A 105 4.19 33.78 -12.06
N PHE A 106 3.35 33.43 -11.10
CA PHE A 106 3.69 32.62 -9.93
C PHE A 106 2.64 31.53 -9.74
N CYS A 107 3.08 30.39 -9.24
CA CYS A 107 2.21 29.27 -8.91
C CYS A 107 1.39 29.57 -7.66
N SER A 108 0.06 29.46 -7.74
CA SER A 108 -0.83 29.65 -6.59
C SER A 108 -0.72 28.54 -5.53
N GLN A 109 -0.05 27.43 -5.84
CA GLN A 109 0.12 26.29 -4.92
C GLN A 109 1.46 26.30 -4.20
N CYS A 110 2.53 26.81 -4.82
CA CYS A 110 3.87 26.79 -4.20
C CYS A 110 4.64 28.11 -4.28
N GLY A 111 4.10 29.16 -4.91
CA GLY A 111 4.72 30.48 -5.00
C GLY A 111 5.91 30.59 -5.97
N GLN A 112 6.39 29.49 -6.55
CA GLN A 112 7.46 29.52 -7.55
C GLN A 112 7.03 30.24 -8.83
N ALA A 113 7.98 30.91 -9.48
CA ALA A 113 7.77 31.49 -10.79
C ALA A 113 7.43 30.40 -11.83
N THR A 114 6.61 30.74 -12.81
CA THR A 114 6.00 29.79 -13.76
C THR A 114 6.76 29.64 -15.08
N HIS A 115 7.97 30.21 -15.16
CA HIS A 115 8.80 30.26 -16.36
C HIS A 115 10.13 29.53 -16.17
#